data_AF-A0A0J6CEK4-F1
#
_entry.id   AF-A0A0J6CEK4-F1
#
_cell.length_a   1.000
_cell.length_b   1.000
_cell.length_c   1.000
_cell.angle_alpha   90.00
_cell.angle_beta   90.00
_cell.angle_gamma   90.00
#
_symmetry.space_group_name_H-M   'P 1'
#
loop_
_entity.id
_entity.type
_entity.pdbx_description
1 polymer ?
#
loop_
_entity_poly.entity_id
_entity_poly.type
_entity_poly.pdbx_seq_one_letter_code
_entity_poly.pdbx_strand_id
1 'polypeptide(L)'
;MGKFINPFTDFGFHRIFGQEVHKELLIDFLNELLKDERHIVDITFLNPIQQPETIEDRGVIFDIHCRDDKGGLFVVEMQNGAQPYFYDRGIYYLSRAISNQGEKGKDWKFSLCPVYGIFLLNYKMGINSKFRTDVILADRDTGRVFSDKIRQVYLELPWFTKEPDDCETDFERWLYLLKHMDTLERMPFKARKAVFDKLLEVADVASLSKDERILYDEALKRYRDYKNTVDYAEEKGIEKGLERGIEIGKAKGKAEGKAEEQRLIAANLKKQGINPETIAQCTGLSVEEIDGL
;
A
#
# COMPACT_ATOMS: atom_id res chain seq x y z
N MET A 1 26.22 7.34 -3.52
CA MET A 1 25.23 6.38 -4.06
C MET A 1 25.17 5.22 -3.09
N GLY A 2 23.99 4.64 -2.85
CA GLY A 2 23.85 3.50 -1.94
C GLY A 2 24.73 2.34 -2.39
N LYS A 3 25.26 1.58 -1.44
CA LYS A 3 26.09 0.40 -1.73
C LYS A 3 25.26 -0.73 -2.34
N PHE A 4 24.01 -0.84 -1.90
CA PHE A 4 23.10 -1.87 -2.37
C PHE A 4 21.96 -1.27 -3.19
N ILE A 5 21.36 -2.13 -4.01
CA ILE A 5 20.26 -1.81 -4.92
C ILE A 5 19.01 -1.42 -4.13
N ASN A 6 18.25 -0.46 -4.65
CA ASN A 6 16.97 -0.06 -4.08
C ASN A 6 15.84 -1.00 -4.56
N PRO A 7 15.23 -1.82 -3.68
CA PRO A 7 14.16 -2.76 -4.03
C PRO A 7 12.85 -2.08 -4.43
N PHE A 8 12.69 -0.78 -4.12
CA PHE A 8 11.54 0.02 -4.53
C PHE A 8 11.61 0.46 -6.00
N THR A 9 12.70 0.21 -6.71
CA THR A 9 12.77 0.48 -8.15
C THR A 9 12.33 -0.75 -8.94
N ASP A 10 11.69 -0.57 -10.10
CA ASP A 10 11.32 -1.70 -10.99
C ASP A 10 12.53 -2.60 -11.28
N PHE A 11 13.69 -1.98 -11.56
CA PHE A 11 14.94 -2.68 -11.79
C PHE A 11 15.36 -3.49 -10.56
N GLY A 12 15.38 -2.86 -9.38
CA GLY A 12 15.85 -3.49 -8.16
C GLY A 12 14.96 -4.63 -7.70
N PHE A 13 13.65 -4.46 -7.79
CA PHE A 13 12.68 -5.50 -7.48
C PHE A 13 12.85 -6.71 -8.41
N HIS A 14 12.95 -6.47 -9.72
CA HIS A 14 13.15 -7.53 -10.70
C HIS A 14 14.54 -8.18 -10.58
N ARG A 15 15.59 -7.42 -10.24
CA ARG A 15 16.93 -7.95 -10.01
C ARG A 15 16.97 -8.93 -8.82
N ILE A 16 16.22 -8.62 -7.76
CA ILE A 16 16.18 -9.44 -6.54
C ILE A 16 15.25 -10.66 -6.72
N PHE A 17 14.06 -10.47 -7.29
CA PHE A 17 13.02 -11.52 -7.30
C PHE A 17 12.60 -12.04 -8.67
N GLY A 18 13.02 -11.41 -9.77
CA GLY A 18 12.54 -11.71 -11.13
C GLY A 18 13.51 -12.46 -12.03
N GLN A 19 14.66 -12.88 -11.52
CA GLN A 19 15.68 -13.56 -12.32
C GLN A 19 15.69 -15.06 -12.04
N GLU A 20 15.55 -15.87 -13.10
CA GLU A 20 15.59 -17.35 -13.02
C GLU A 20 16.83 -17.86 -12.29
N VAL A 21 17.98 -17.20 -12.49
CA VAL A 21 19.28 -17.59 -11.91
C VAL A 21 19.36 -17.36 -10.39
N HIS A 22 18.44 -16.57 -9.83
CA HIS A 22 18.37 -16.21 -8.42
C HIS A 22 16.97 -16.49 -7.82
N LYS A 23 16.20 -17.39 -8.43
CA LYS A 23 14.81 -17.68 -8.01
C LYS A 23 14.70 -18.18 -6.58
N GLU A 24 15.78 -18.72 -6.01
CA GLU A 24 15.87 -19.09 -4.60
C GLU A 24 15.57 -17.94 -3.65
N LEU A 25 15.86 -16.68 -4.04
CA LEU A 25 15.54 -15.49 -3.24
C LEU A 25 14.03 -15.31 -3.09
N LEU A 26 13.29 -15.44 -4.19
CA LEU A 26 11.83 -15.34 -4.18
C LEU A 26 11.20 -16.53 -3.47
N ILE A 27 11.68 -17.75 -3.74
CA ILE A 27 11.19 -18.96 -3.06
C ILE A 27 11.32 -18.84 -1.55
N ASP A 28 12.49 -18.39 -1.05
CA ASP A 28 12.71 -18.23 0.38
C ASP A 28 11.78 -17.18 0.99
N PHE A 29 11.68 -16.01 0.36
CA PHE A 29 10.77 -14.95 0.81
C PHE A 29 9.31 -15.43 0.88
N LEU A 30 8.83 -16.12 -0.16
CA LEU A 30 7.47 -16.66 -0.20
C LEU A 30 7.22 -17.74 0.85
N ASN A 31 8.20 -18.61 1.11
CA ASN A 31 8.13 -19.63 2.15
C ASN A 31 8.08 -19.04 3.56
N GLU A 32 8.83 -17.96 3.82
CA GLU A 32 8.76 -17.24 5.09
C GLU A 32 7.43 -16.47 5.24
N LEU A 33 6.90 -15.91 4.14
CA LEU A 33 5.63 -15.18 4.12
C LEU A 33 4.42 -16.11 4.35
N LEU A 34 4.42 -17.28 3.71
CA LEU A 34 3.37 -18.30 3.76
C LEU A 34 3.72 -19.46 4.70
N LYS A 35 4.54 -19.18 5.72
CA LYS A 35 4.90 -20.15 6.73
C LYS A 35 3.64 -20.80 7.31
N ASP A 36 3.68 -22.13 7.45
CA ASP A 36 2.58 -22.99 7.90
C ASP A 36 1.36 -23.10 6.94
N GLU A 37 1.31 -22.29 5.87
CA GLU A 37 0.26 -22.35 4.83
C GLU A 37 0.72 -23.12 3.60
N ARG A 38 1.96 -22.87 3.13
CA ARG A 38 2.49 -23.43 1.89
C ARG A 38 4.01 -23.54 1.95
N HIS A 39 4.52 -24.62 1.35
CA HIS A 39 5.95 -24.79 1.11
C HIS A 39 6.20 -24.98 -0.39
N ILE A 40 7.02 -24.10 -0.94
CA ILE A 40 7.43 -23.98 -2.34
C ILE A 40 8.81 -24.59 -2.48
N VAL A 41 8.94 -25.57 -3.37
CA VAL A 41 10.22 -26.23 -3.68
C VAL A 41 10.87 -25.57 -4.88
N ASP A 42 10.09 -25.23 -5.89
CA ASP A 42 10.56 -24.57 -7.10
C ASP A 42 9.49 -23.63 -7.66
N ILE A 43 9.94 -22.68 -8.49
CA ILE A 43 9.07 -21.81 -9.28
C ILE A 43 9.51 -21.77 -10.75
N THR A 44 8.55 -21.53 -11.63
CA THR A 44 8.75 -21.18 -13.03
C THR A 44 8.19 -19.78 -13.26
N PHE A 45 9.01 -18.85 -13.73
CA PHE A 45 8.51 -17.53 -14.13
C PHE A 45 7.62 -17.63 -15.37
N LEU A 46 6.48 -16.95 -15.31
CA LEU A 46 5.52 -16.83 -16.40
C LEU A 46 5.65 -15.45 -17.03
N ASN A 47 5.09 -15.26 -18.22
CA ASN A 47 5.07 -13.95 -18.85
C ASN A 47 4.29 -12.96 -17.94
N PRO A 48 4.90 -11.85 -17.49
CA PRO A 48 4.21 -10.86 -16.68
C PRO A 48 3.16 -10.08 -17.48
N ILE A 49 3.31 -10.00 -18.81
CA ILE A 49 2.38 -9.30 -19.70
C ILE A 49 1.21 -10.24 -20.01
N GLN A 50 0.07 -9.96 -19.40
CA GLN A 50 -1.21 -10.60 -19.71
C GLN A 50 -1.87 -9.87 -20.88
N GLN A 51 -2.07 -10.61 -21.98
CA GLN A 51 -2.70 -10.03 -23.15
C GLN A 51 -4.16 -9.68 -22.87
N PRO A 52 -4.65 -8.57 -23.45
CA PRO A 52 -6.08 -8.26 -23.46
C PRO A 52 -6.87 -9.38 -24.18
N GLU A 53 -8.13 -9.64 -23.78
CA GLU A 53 -8.96 -10.66 -24.45
C GLU A 53 -9.55 -10.09 -25.74
N THR A 54 -9.81 -8.78 -25.75
CA THR A 54 -10.27 -8.00 -26.90
C THR A 54 -9.39 -6.77 -27.14
N ILE A 55 -9.46 -6.15 -28.31
CA ILE A 55 -8.66 -4.95 -28.63
C ILE A 55 -9.01 -3.76 -27.71
N GLU A 56 -10.22 -3.75 -27.15
CA GLU A 56 -10.72 -2.69 -26.27
C GLU A 56 -10.32 -2.90 -24.80
N ASP A 57 -9.84 -4.11 -24.43
CA ASP A 57 -9.51 -4.42 -23.06
C ASP A 57 -8.17 -3.80 -22.63
N ARG A 58 -8.09 -3.52 -21.33
CA ARG A 58 -6.84 -3.11 -20.70
C ARG A 58 -5.94 -4.32 -20.46
N GLY A 59 -4.74 -4.31 -21.04
CA GLY A 59 -3.68 -5.25 -20.70
C GLY A 59 -3.25 -5.12 -19.23
N VAL A 60 -2.71 -6.22 -18.68
CA VAL A 60 -2.18 -6.26 -17.32
C VAL A 60 -0.71 -6.63 -17.38
N ILE A 61 0.13 -5.90 -16.64
CA ILE A 61 1.55 -6.20 -16.50
C ILE A 61 1.79 -6.42 -15.02
N PHE A 62 2.19 -7.63 -14.66
CA PHE A 62 2.60 -7.97 -13.31
C PHE A 62 4.08 -7.64 -13.11
N ASP A 63 4.48 -7.25 -11.89
CA ASP A 63 5.91 -7.08 -11.60
C ASP A 63 6.61 -8.44 -11.62
N ILE A 64 6.02 -9.41 -10.91
CA ILE A 64 6.47 -10.81 -10.90
C ILE A 64 5.26 -11.72 -11.05
N HIS A 65 5.34 -12.64 -12.00
CA HIS A 65 4.35 -13.68 -12.21
C HIS A 65 5.06 -15.04 -12.27
N CYS A 66 4.73 -15.94 -11.37
CA CYS A 66 5.33 -17.28 -11.38
C CYS A 66 4.34 -18.36 -10.94
N ARG A 67 4.70 -19.60 -11.24
CA ARG A 67 3.98 -20.82 -10.83
C ARG A 67 4.90 -21.67 -9.99
N ASP A 68 4.40 -22.22 -8.89
CA ASP A 68 5.17 -23.16 -8.07
C ASP A 68 5.06 -24.62 -8.52
N ASP A 69 5.80 -25.51 -7.84
CA ASP A 69 5.84 -26.95 -8.06
C ASP A 69 4.48 -27.66 -7.90
N LYS A 70 3.51 -27.02 -7.24
CA LYS A 70 2.15 -27.53 -7.02
C LYS A 70 1.11 -26.86 -7.93
N GLY A 71 1.55 -26.05 -8.89
CA GLY A 71 0.72 -25.36 -9.86
C GLY A 71 0.04 -24.08 -9.36
N GLY A 72 0.29 -23.64 -8.13
CA GLY A 72 -0.23 -22.38 -7.61
C GLY A 72 0.42 -21.19 -8.31
N LEU A 73 -0.37 -20.16 -8.58
CA LEU A 73 0.08 -18.96 -9.27
C LEU A 73 0.36 -17.84 -8.26
N PHE A 74 1.45 -17.11 -8.47
CA PHE A 74 1.85 -15.99 -7.63
C PHE A 74 1.99 -14.74 -8.48
N VAL A 75 1.31 -13.68 -8.04
CA VAL A 75 1.43 -12.32 -8.54
C VAL A 75 2.03 -11.50 -7.41
N VAL A 76 3.32 -11.14 -7.52
CA VAL A 76 4.04 -10.39 -6.49
C VAL A 76 4.30 -8.98 -7.02
N GLU A 77 3.83 -7.97 -6.28
CA GLU A 77 3.74 -6.59 -6.73
C GLU A 77 4.41 -5.65 -5.71
N MET A 78 5.21 -4.70 -6.19
CA MET A 78 5.80 -3.62 -5.39
C MET A 78 5.14 -2.29 -5.77
N GLN A 79 4.62 -1.56 -4.78
CA GLN A 79 3.85 -0.34 -5.05
C GLN A 79 4.36 0.83 -4.21
N ASN A 80 4.82 1.88 -4.90
CA ASN A 80 5.47 3.03 -4.27
C ASN A 80 4.55 4.16 -3.87
N GLY A 81 3.30 4.15 -4.29
CA GLY A 81 2.35 5.16 -3.83
C GLY A 81 0.91 4.77 -3.99
N ALA A 82 0.09 5.42 -3.16
CA ALA A 82 -1.33 5.19 -3.09
C ALA A 82 -2.00 5.54 -4.42
N GLN A 83 -2.85 4.64 -4.89
CA GLN A 83 -3.68 4.87 -6.06
C GLN A 83 -5.14 4.61 -5.69
N PRO A 84 -6.07 5.43 -6.19
CA PRO A 84 -7.48 5.09 -6.13
C PRO A 84 -7.71 3.69 -6.72
N TYR A 85 -8.62 2.92 -6.13
CA TYR A 85 -9.04 1.60 -6.63
C TYR A 85 -7.93 0.54 -6.67
N PHE A 86 -6.87 0.67 -5.87
CA PHE A 86 -5.79 -0.32 -5.86
C PHE A 86 -6.26 -1.74 -5.47
N TYR A 87 -7.24 -1.87 -4.56
CA TYR A 87 -7.85 -3.17 -4.23
C TYR A 87 -8.58 -3.79 -5.42
N ASP A 88 -9.37 -2.98 -6.13
CA ASP A 88 -10.10 -3.43 -7.32
C ASP A 88 -9.10 -3.88 -8.41
N ARG A 89 -7.96 -3.20 -8.51
CA ARG A 89 -6.86 -3.61 -9.39
C ARG A 89 -6.27 -4.96 -8.97
N GLY A 90 -6.02 -5.18 -7.68
CA GLY A 90 -5.60 -6.48 -7.16
C GLY A 90 -6.59 -7.60 -7.47
N ILE A 91 -7.88 -7.34 -7.26
CA ILE A 91 -8.96 -8.29 -7.60
C ILE A 91 -9.00 -8.57 -9.10
N TYR A 92 -8.90 -7.53 -9.94
CA TYR A 92 -8.87 -7.66 -11.40
C TYR A 92 -7.68 -8.52 -11.86
N TYR A 93 -6.50 -8.28 -11.29
CA TYR A 93 -5.26 -9.00 -11.58
C TYR A 93 -5.40 -10.49 -11.27
N LEU A 94 -5.89 -10.82 -10.08
CA LEU A 94 -6.05 -12.20 -9.65
C LEU A 94 -7.19 -12.90 -10.39
N SER A 95 -8.27 -12.19 -10.71
CA SER A 95 -9.36 -12.73 -11.52
C SER A 95 -8.88 -13.12 -12.92
N ARG A 96 -7.99 -12.33 -13.52
CA ARG A 96 -7.35 -12.65 -14.81
C ARG A 96 -6.43 -13.87 -14.71
N ALA A 97 -5.64 -13.96 -13.64
CA ALA A 97 -4.80 -15.13 -13.39
C ALA A 97 -5.63 -16.41 -13.17
N ILE A 98 -6.83 -16.30 -12.59
CA ILE A 98 -7.78 -17.41 -12.46
C ILE A 98 -8.40 -17.79 -13.80
N SER A 99 -8.94 -16.81 -14.55
CA SER A 99 -9.64 -17.08 -15.81
C SER A 99 -8.71 -17.71 -16.86
N ASN A 100 -7.44 -17.30 -16.87
CA ASN A 100 -6.43 -17.82 -17.79
C ASN A 100 -6.03 -19.29 -17.54
N GLN A 101 -6.49 -19.91 -16.45
CA GLN A 101 -6.31 -21.36 -16.22
C GLN A 101 -7.29 -22.22 -17.03
N GLY A 102 -8.28 -21.62 -17.69
CA GLY A 102 -9.27 -22.32 -18.49
C GLY A 102 -8.68 -23.06 -19.69
N GLU A 103 -8.97 -24.36 -19.79
CA GLU A 103 -8.57 -25.19 -20.93
C GLU A 103 -9.78 -25.54 -21.82
N LYS A 104 -9.57 -25.56 -23.14
CA LYS A 104 -10.60 -25.98 -24.10
C LYS A 104 -10.75 -27.49 -24.08
N GLY A 105 -12.00 -27.96 -24.11
CA GLY A 105 -12.32 -29.38 -24.23
C GLY A 105 -13.33 -29.81 -23.18
N LYS A 106 -13.80 -31.06 -23.28
CA LYS A 106 -14.81 -31.60 -22.35
C LYS A 106 -14.20 -32.13 -21.05
N ASP A 107 -12.88 -32.32 -21.02
CA ASP A 107 -12.19 -32.98 -19.91
C ASP A 107 -11.79 -32.00 -18.79
N TRP A 108 -11.74 -30.70 -19.07
CA TRP A 108 -11.45 -29.68 -18.08
C TRP A 108 -12.69 -29.39 -17.22
N LYS A 109 -12.63 -29.75 -15.93
CA LYS A 109 -13.75 -29.69 -14.99
C LYS A 109 -13.70 -28.48 -14.06
N PHE A 110 -13.14 -27.35 -14.52
CA PHE A 110 -12.97 -26.14 -13.70
C PHE A 110 -12.15 -26.36 -12.42
N SER A 111 -11.22 -27.32 -12.44
CA SER A 111 -10.32 -27.56 -11.31
C SER A 111 -9.22 -26.50 -11.31
N LEU A 112 -9.42 -25.44 -10.53
CA LEU A 112 -8.50 -24.31 -10.44
C LEU A 112 -7.36 -24.55 -9.45
N CYS A 113 -6.16 -24.14 -9.83
CA CYS A 113 -5.05 -23.91 -8.92
C CYS A 113 -5.25 -22.59 -8.15
N PRO A 114 -4.81 -22.52 -6.89
CA PRO A 114 -4.91 -21.29 -6.11
C PRO A 114 -4.01 -20.19 -6.66
N VAL A 115 -4.48 -18.94 -6.54
CA VAL A 115 -3.76 -17.73 -6.94
C VAL A 115 -3.48 -16.86 -5.72
N TYR A 116 -2.21 -16.48 -5.55
CA TYR A 116 -1.69 -15.66 -4.46
C TYR A 116 -1.32 -14.28 -5.01
N GLY A 117 -1.99 -13.23 -4.51
CA GLY A 117 -1.60 -11.85 -4.72
C GLY A 117 -0.80 -11.34 -3.52
N ILE A 118 0.47 -11.00 -3.73
CA ILE A 118 1.35 -10.52 -2.67
C ILE A 118 1.74 -9.09 -3.01
N PHE A 119 1.25 -8.13 -2.24
CA PHE A 119 1.39 -6.71 -2.51
C PHE A 119 2.26 -6.06 -1.43
N LEU A 120 3.49 -5.69 -1.78
CA LEU A 120 4.39 -4.92 -0.95
C LEU A 120 4.14 -3.43 -1.19
N LEU A 121 3.69 -2.72 -0.16
CA LEU A 121 3.24 -1.34 -0.27
C LEU A 121 4.20 -0.43 0.49
N ASN A 122 4.83 0.50 -0.22
CA ASN A 122 5.71 1.53 0.37
C ASN A 122 4.91 2.79 0.79
N TYR A 123 3.66 2.61 1.18
CA TYR A 123 2.77 3.67 1.65
C TYR A 123 1.72 3.07 2.60
N LYS A 124 1.09 3.93 3.40
CA LYS A 124 -0.02 3.54 4.28
C LYS A 124 -1.33 3.64 3.51
N MET A 125 -2.14 2.59 3.52
CA MET A 125 -3.38 2.55 2.75
C MET A 125 -4.53 3.33 3.39
N GLY A 126 -4.47 3.53 4.71
CA GLY A 126 -5.51 4.23 5.48
C GLY A 126 -6.79 3.43 5.73
N ILE A 127 -6.88 2.18 5.26
CA ILE A 127 -8.02 1.27 5.56
C ILE A 127 -7.79 0.54 6.88
N ASN A 128 -6.59 0.02 7.08
CA ASN A 128 -6.19 -0.66 8.30
C ASN A 128 -4.99 0.07 8.93
N SER A 129 -4.81 -0.11 10.24
CA SER A 129 -3.63 0.40 10.96
C SER A 129 -2.74 -0.75 11.41
N LYS A 130 -2.37 -1.63 10.47
CA LYS A 130 -1.51 -2.79 10.73
C LYS A 130 -0.59 -3.07 9.54
N PHE A 131 0.53 -3.73 9.81
CA PHE A 131 1.53 -4.10 8.83
C PHE A 131 1.03 -5.12 7.78
N ARG A 132 0.41 -6.21 8.24
CA ARG A 132 -0.01 -7.33 7.38
C ARG A 132 -1.53 -7.47 7.35
N THR A 133 -2.10 -7.47 6.14
CA THR A 133 -3.51 -7.75 5.89
C THR A 133 -3.64 -8.95 4.96
N ASP A 134 -4.23 -10.02 5.49
CA ASP A 134 -4.55 -11.22 4.74
C ASP A 134 -6.04 -11.22 4.34
N VAL A 135 -6.34 -11.39 3.05
CA VAL A 135 -7.70 -11.45 2.51
C VAL A 135 -7.95 -12.82 1.90
N ILE A 136 -9.11 -13.38 2.21
CA ILE A 136 -9.55 -14.73 1.83
C ILE A 136 -11.00 -14.72 1.33
N LEU A 137 -11.39 -15.77 0.61
CA LEU A 137 -12.79 -16.07 0.35
C LEU A 137 -13.36 -16.85 1.54
N ALA A 138 -14.29 -16.23 2.28
CA ALA A 138 -14.89 -16.79 3.47
C ALA A 138 -16.41 -16.68 3.44
N ASP A 139 -17.06 -17.59 4.15
CA ASP A 139 -18.46 -17.43 4.52
C ASP A 139 -18.63 -16.19 5.41
N ARG A 140 -19.59 -15.32 5.09
CA ARG A 140 -19.73 -14.01 5.72
C ARG A 140 -20.09 -14.12 7.20
N ASP A 141 -20.98 -15.05 7.55
CA ASP A 141 -21.58 -15.10 8.88
C ASP A 141 -20.68 -15.87 9.86
N THR A 142 -19.97 -16.91 9.40
CA THR A 142 -19.08 -17.74 10.23
C THR A 142 -17.61 -17.35 10.16
N GLY A 143 -17.19 -16.61 9.12
CA GLY A 143 -15.78 -16.30 8.86
C GLY A 143 -14.93 -17.49 8.44
N ARG A 144 -15.55 -18.67 8.21
CA ARG A 144 -14.82 -19.86 7.76
C ARG A 144 -14.40 -19.71 6.31
N VAL A 145 -13.16 -20.10 6.00
CA VAL A 145 -12.67 -20.15 4.61
C VAL A 145 -13.63 -20.98 3.78
N PHE A 146 -14.21 -20.37 2.75
CA PHE A 146 -15.09 -21.01 1.80
C PHE A 146 -14.29 -21.64 0.66
N SER A 147 -13.19 -20.99 0.24
CA SER A 147 -12.34 -21.43 -0.86
C SER A 147 -10.92 -20.94 -0.66
N ASP A 148 -9.95 -21.78 -1.00
CA ASP A 148 -8.52 -21.50 -0.97
C ASP A 148 -7.98 -20.95 -2.30
N LYS A 149 -8.85 -20.75 -3.29
CA LYS A 149 -8.44 -20.41 -4.67
C LYS A 149 -7.93 -18.98 -4.84
N ILE A 150 -8.24 -18.08 -3.90
CA ILE A 150 -7.73 -16.71 -3.89
C ILE A 150 -7.19 -16.40 -2.50
N ARG A 151 -5.93 -15.98 -2.45
CA ARG A 151 -5.24 -15.47 -1.27
C ARG A 151 -4.62 -14.13 -1.61
N GLN A 152 -4.91 -13.08 -0.83
CA GLN A 152 -4.23 -11.79 -0.98
C GLN A 152 -3.51 -11.44 0.31
N VAL A 153 -2.27 -10.97 0.19
CA VAL A 153 -1.45 -10.54 1.31
C VAL A 153 -0.95 -9.13 0.99
N TYR A 154 -1.42 -8.16 1.76
CA TYR A 154 -0.95 -6.77 1.68
C TYR A 154 0.01 -6.50 2.83
N LEU A 155 1.22 -6.07 2.50
CA LEU A 155 2.29 -5.73 3.43
C LEU A 155 2.58 -4.23 3.34
N GLU A 156 2.04 -3.46 4.28
CA GLU A 156 2.25 -2.01 4.39
C GLU A 156 3.58 -1.72 5.10
N LEU A 157 4.66 -1.63 4.33
CA LEU A 157 6.04 -1.48 4.81
C LEU A 157 6.26 -0.27 5.75
N PRO A 158 5.54 0.87 5.64
CA PRO A 158 5.66 1.95 6.62
C PRO A 158 5.28 1.55 8.06
N TRP A 159 4.48 0.51 8.26
CA TRP A 159 4.15 -0.02 9.59
C TRP A 159 5.20 -0.96 10.16
N PHE A 160 6.14 -1.47 9.35
CA PHE A 160 7.25 -2.28 9.83
C PHE A 160 8.36 -1.37 10.41
N THR A 161 8.51 -1.31 11.73
CA THR A 161 9.45 -0.38 12.40
C THR A 161 10.52 -1.08 13.23
N LYS A 162 10.69 -2.40 13.06
CA LYS A 162 11.71 -3.16 13.79
C LYS A 162 13.10 -2.79 13.29
N GLU A 163 14.05 -2.69 14.21
CA GLU A 163 15.48 -2.57 13.91
C GLU A 163 16.11 -3.96 13.73
N PRO A 164 17.37 -4.08 13.26
CA PRO A 164 17.97 -5.37 12.96
C PRO A 164 17.94 -6.35 14.14
N ASP A 165 18.23 -5.87 15.34
CA ASP A 165 18.32 -6.72 16.54
C ASP A 165 16.93 -7.20 17.03
N ASP A 166 15.86 -6.51 16.64
CA ASP A 166 14.46 -6.87 16.96
C ASP A 166 13.83 -7.86 15.95
N CYS A 167 14.56 -8.18 14.88
CA CYS A 167 14.12 -9.12 13.85
C CYS A 167 14.38 -10.56 14.31
N GLU A 168 13.33 -11.21 14.81
CA GLU A 168 13.38 -12.56 15.38
C GLU A 168 13.22 -13.64 14.31
N THR A 169 12.41 -13.37 13.28
CA THR A 169 12.12 -14.32 12.19
C THR A 169 12.82 -13.94 10.89
N ASP A 170 13.03 -14.91 10.00
CA ASP A 170 13.59 -14.63 8.66
C ASP A 170 12.63 -13.81 7.80
N PHE A 171 11.31 -13.93 8.00
CA PHE A 171 10.33 -13.02 7.39
C PHE A 171 10.60 -11.56 7.77
N GLU A 172 10.80 -11.26 9.06
CA GLU A 172 11.11 -9.91 9.52
C GLU A 172 12.45 -9.41 8.99
N ARG A 173 13.45 -10.29 8.88
CA ARG A 173 14.75 -9.96 8.28
C ARG A 173 14.60 -9.61 6.80
N TRP A 174 13.81 -10.36 6.05
CA TRP A 174 13.46 -10.04 4.67
C TRP A 174 12.81 -8.65 4.55
N LEU A 175 11.84 -8.36 5.41
CA LEU A 175 11.15 -7.06 5.40
C LEU A 175 12.07 -5.91 5.74
N TYR A 176 12.94 -6.09 6.75
CA TYR A 176 13.95 -5.10 7.10
C TYR A 176 14.88 -4.83 5.91
N LEU A 177 15.41 -5.90 5.30
CA LEU A 177 16.31 -5.79 4.16
C LEU A 177 15.61 -5.08 3.00
N LEU A 178 14.41 -5.52 2.57
CA LEU A 178 13.67 -4.88 1.48
C LEU A 178 13.39 -3.40 1.73
N LYS A 179 13.09 -3.02 2.98
CA LYS A 179 12.76 -1.65 3.35
C LYS A 179 13.98 -0.72 3.41
N HIS A 180 15.13 -1.22 3.82
CA HIS A 180 16.30 -0.39 4.16
C HIS A 180 17.49 -0.56 3.22
N MET A 181 17.46 -1.53 2.30
CA MET A 181 18.62 -1.96 1.49
C MET A 181 19.44 -0.82 0.88
N ASP A 182 18.79 0.17 0.28
CA ASP A 182 19.45 1.28 -0.43
C ASP A 182 20.22 2.24 0.48
N THR A 183 19.93 2.20 1.79
CA THR A 183 20.59 3.00 2.83
C THR A 183 21.63 2.22 3.63
N LEU A 184 21.74 0.91 3.43
CA LEU A 184 22.70 0.08 4.15
C LEU A 184 24.13 0.26 3.64
N GLU A 185 25.08 0.41 4.56
CA GLU A 185 26.51 0.32 4.26
C GLU A 185 27.04 -1.13 4.35
N ARG A 186 26.36 -1.94 5.17
CA ARG A 186 26.65 -3.35 5.40
C ARG A 186 25.33 -4.11 5.55
N MET A 187 25.22 -5.28 4.92
CA MET A 187 24.04 -6.13 5.08
C MET A 187 24.02 -6.76 6.48
N PRO A 188 22.96 -6.54 7.27
CA PRO A 188 22.72 -7.33 8.47
C PRO A 188 22.35 -8.78 8.09
N PHE A 189 22.36 -9.67 9.08
CA PHE A 189 21.90 -11.06 8.95
C PHE A 189 22.69 -12.00 8.02
N LYS A 190 23.79 -11.54 7.41
CA LYS A 190 24.63 -12.35 6.51
C LYS A 190 24.94 -13.76 7.04
N ALA A 191 25.32 -13.85 8.32
CA ALA A 191 25.70 -15.12 8.96
C ALA A 191 24.51 -15.96 9.46
N ARG A 192 23.27 -15.50 9.27
CA ARG A 192 22.07 -16.18 9.79
C ARG A 192 21.57 -17.28 8.84
N LYS A 193 21.57 -17.03 7.53
CA LYS A 193 21.05 -17.95 6.52
C LYS A 193 21.73 -17.70 5.18
N ALA A 194 22.04 -18.78 4.45
CA ALA A 194 22.75 -18.72 3.17
C ALA A 194 22.05 -17.82 2.12
N VAL A 195 20.73 -17.75 2.16
CA VAL A 195 19.95 -16.89 1.26
C VAL A 195 20.26 -15.40 1.42
N PHE A 196 20.60 -14.93 2.63
CA PHE A 196 20.97 -13.53 2.86
C PHE A 196 22.39 -13.22 2.38
N ASP A 197 23.27 -14.21 2.38
CA ASP A 197 24.58 -14.09 1.73
C ASP A 197 24.41 -14.02 0.20
N LYS A 198 23.51 -14.83 -0.36
CA LYS A 198 23.18 -14.75 -1.79
C LYS A 198 22.59 -13.41 -2.18
N LEU A 199 21.65 -12.89 -1.38
CA LEU A 199 21.03 -11.60 -1.60
C LEU A 199 22.07 -10.47 -1.65
N LEU A 200 23.12 -10.52 -0.82
CA LEU A 200 24.22 -9.55 -0.86
C LEU A 200 24.89 -9.53 -2.23
N GLU A 201 25.25 -10.71 -2.78
CA GLU A 201 25.91 -10.82 -4.08
C GLU A 201 25.05 -10.20 -5.20
N VAL A 202 23.74 -10.42 -5.14
CA VAL A 202 22.79 -9.95 -6.15
C VAL A 202 22.49 -8.45 -6.00
N ALA A 203 22.43 -7.97 -4.76
CA ALA A 203 22.05 -6.60 -4.44
C ALA A 203 23.21 -5.61 -4.42
N ASP A 204 24.48 -6.06 -4.44
CA ASP A 204 25.61 -5.13 -4.48
C ASP A 204 25.65 -4.38 -5.82
N VAL A 205 25.58 -3.05 -5.76
CA VAL A 205 25.59 -2.19 -6.94
C VAL A 205 26.93 -2.30 -7.70
N ALA A 206 28.01 -2.68 -7.03
CA ALA A 206 29.30 -2.93 -7.66
C ALA A 206 29.33 -4.23 -8.49
N SER A 207 28.36 -5.13 -8.30
CA SER A 207 28.23 -6.37 -9.09
C SER A 207 27.59 -6.14 -10.47
N LEU A 208 26.95 -4.99 -10.68
CA LEU A 208 26.24 -4.69 -11.92
C LEU A 208 27.23 -4.48 -13.08
N SER A 209 26.90 -5.06 -14.24
CA SER A 209 27.54 -4.68 -15.49
C SER A 209 27.29 -3.21 -15.82
N LYS A 210 28.05 -2.66 -16.78
CA LYS A 210 27.89 -1.26 -17.19
C LYS A 210 26.47 -0.96 -17.68
N ASP A 211 25.87 -1.87 -18.44
CA ASP A 211 24.53 -1.67 -19.00
C ASP A 211 23.45 -1.78 -17.93
N GLU A 212 23.55 -2.79 -17.04
CA GLU A 212 22.67 -2.91 -15.87
C GLU A 212 22.78 -1.69 -14.96
N ARG A 213 23.99 -1.13 -14.79
CA ARG A 213 24.18 0.06 -13.98
C ARG A 213 23.48 1.28 -14.59
N ILE A 214 23.51 1.44 -15.91
CA ILE A 214 22.78 2.53 -16.58
C ILE A 214 21.27 2.37 -16.35
N LEU A 215 20.74 1.16 -16.53
CA LEU A 215 19.32 0.86 -16.30
C LEU A 215 18.91 1.09 -14.84
N TYR A 216 19.76 0.68 -13.91
CA TYR A 216 19.53 0.90 -12.48
C TYR A 216 19.55 2.38 -12.12
N ASP A 217 20.54 3.15 -12.59
CA ASP A 217 20.65 4.58 -12.29
C ASP A 217 19.45 5.35 -12.87
N GLU A 218 18.95 4.96 -14.04
CA GLU A 218 17.71 5.51 -14.61
C GLU A 218 16.47 5.14 -13.79
N ALA A 219 16.32 3.88 -13.38
CA ALA A 219 15.23 3.43 -12.53
C ALA A 219 15.24 4.15 -11.16
N LEU A 220 16.42 4.34 -10.58
CA LEU A 220 16.60 5.07 -9.33
C LEU A 220 16.25 6.55 -9.48
N LYS A 221 16.63 7.17 -10.61
CA LYS A 221 16.22 8.54 -10.93
C LYS A 221 14.69 8.65 -11.01
N ARG A 222 14.03 7.77 -11.78
CA ARG A 222 12.56 7.73 -11.90
C ARG A 222 11.89 7.61 -10.53
N TYR A 223 12.38 6.71 -9.69
CA TYR A 223 11.87 6.52 -8.32
C TYR A 223 12.02 7.78 -7.47
N ARG A 224 13.17 8.46 -7.51
CA ARG A 224 13.42 9.70 -6.75
C ARG A 224 12.55 10.85 -7.25
N ASP A 225 12.42 11.00 -8.57
CA ASP A 225 11.57 12.03 -9.17
C ASP A 225 10.10 11.81 -8.78
N TYR A 226 9.64 10.54 -8.80
CA TYR A 226 8.32 10.17 -8.32
C TYR A 226 8.13 10.51 -6.84
N LYS A 227 9.06 10.10 -5.97
CA LYS A 227 9.00 10.37 -4.54
C LYS A 227 8.94 11.87 -4.24
N ASN A 228 9.83 12.65 -4.84
CA ASN A 228 9.83 14.11 -4.70
C ASN A 228 8.50 14.73 -5.14
N THR A 229 7.87 14.19 -6.19
CA THR A 229 6.56 14.65 -6.67
C THR A 229 5.45 14.35 -5.67
N VAL A 230 5.45 13.15 -5.07
CA VAL A 230 4.50 12.76 -4.03
C VAL A 230 4.68 13.59 -2.77
N ASP A 231 5.93 13.74 -2.29
CA ASP A 231 6.25 14.52 -1.09
C ASP A 231 5.81 15.99 -1.26
N TYR A 232 6.06 16.59 -2.43
CA TYR A 232 5.60 17.95 -2.74
C TYR A 232 4.07 18.06 -2.79
N ALA A 233 3.39 17.07 -3.36
CA ALA A 233 1.93 17.04 -3.42
C ALA A 233 1.31 16.91 -2.02
N GLU A 234 1.90 16.10 -1.14
CA GLU A 234 1.49 15.96 0.26
C GLU A 234 1.69 17.27 1.03
N GLU A 235 2.87 17.91 0.91
CA GLU A 235 3.16 19.19 1.54
C GLU A 235 2.15 20.28 1.09
N LYS A 236 1.89 20.38 -0.21
CA LYS A 236 0.86 21.30 -0.74
C LYS A 236 -0.56 20.94 -0.31
N GLY A 237 -0.86 19.66 -0.13
CA GLY A 237 -2.12 19.20 0.42
C GLY A 237 -2.34 19.65 1.86
N ILE A 238 -1.30 19.54 2.70
CA ILE A 238 -1.30 19.98 4.09
C ILE A 238 -1.43 21.51 4.18
N GLU A 239 -0.66 22.25 3.38
CA GLU A 239 -0.73 23.73 3.32
C GLU A 239 -2.15 24.22 3.00
N LYS A 240 -2.75 23.71 1.92
CA LYS A 240 -4.14 24.03 1.54
C LYS A 240 -5.16 23.61 2.60
N GLY A 241 -4.94 22.47 3.24
CA GLY A 241 -5.79 21.97 4.32
C GLY A 241 -5.78 22.91 5.53
N LEU A 242 -4.59 23.39 5.91
CA LEU A 242 -4.41 24.34 7.02
C LEU A 242 -5.03 25.69 6.70
N GLU A 243 -4.80 26.24 5.50
CA GLU A 243 -5.40 27.50 5.06
C GLU A 243 -6.93 27.45 5.12
N ARG A 244 -7.54 26.41 4.54
CA ARG A 244 -9.00 26.19 4.61
C ARG A 244 -9.49 26.02 6.04
N GLY A 245 -8.75 25.28 6.87
CA GLY A 245 -9.08 25.09 8.27
C GLY A 245 -9.09 26.40 9.06
N ILE A 246 -8.11 27.28 8.82
CA ILE A 246 -8.03 28.62 9.43
C ILE A 246 -9.19 29.49 8.95
N GLU A 247 -9.51 29.46 7.65
CA GLU A 247 -10.60 30.25 7.09
C GLU A 247 -11.96 29.83 7.67
N ILE A 248 -12.25 28.52 7.69
CA ILE A 248 -13.46 27.96 8.28
C ILE A 248 -13.51 28.28 9.78
N GLY A 249 -12.40 28.13 10.50
CA GLY A 249 -12.31 28.44 11.93
C GLY A 249 -12.59 29.91 12.23
N LYS A 250 -12.02 30.84 11.45
CA LYS A 250 -12.28 32.28 11.57
C LYS A 250 -13.74 32.62 11.28
N ALA A 251 -14.32 32.05 10.22
CA ALA A 251 -15.71 32.28 9.85
C ALA A 251 -16.65 31.78 10.96
N LYS A 252 -16.42 30.56 11.46
CA LYS A 252 -17.20 29.97 12.56
C LYS A 252 -17.06 30.78 13.85
N GLY A 253 -15.84 31.12 14.26
CA GLY A 253 -15.61 31.92 15.47
C GLY A 253 -16.22 33.31 15.39
N LYS A 254 -16.20 33.97 14.22
CA LYS A 254 -16.88 35.25 14.04
C LYS A 254 -18.40 35.13 14.13
N ALA A 255 -18.97 34.06 13.57
CA ALA A 255 -20.41 33.81 13.65
C ALA A 255 -20.86 33.49 15.09
N GLU A 256 -20.12 32.63 15.80
CA GLU A 256 -20.38 32.29 17.19
C GLU A 256 -20.24 33.51 18.11
N GLY A 257 -19.16 34.29 17.97
CA GLY A 257 -18.97 35.51 18.75
C GLY A 257 -20.05 36.55 18.51
N LYS A 258 -20.50 36.73 17.25
CA LYS A 258 -21.62 37.64 16.94
C LYS A 258 -22.93 37.16 17.59
N ALA A 259 -23.22 35.86 17.53
CA ALA A 259 -24.42 35.30 18.15
C ALA A 259 -24.40 35.42 19.68
N GLU A 260 -23.24 35.20 20.31
CA GLU A 260 -23.06 35.36 21.76
C GLU A 260 -23.19 36.82 22.19
N GLU A 261 -22.59 37.76 21.42
CA GLU A 261 -22.73 39.19 21.66
C GLU A 261 -24.19 39.65 21.52
N GLN A 262 -24.90 39.21 20.48
CA GLN A 262 -26.33 39.52 20.28
C GLN A 262 -27.18 39.03 21.46
N ARG A 263 -26.92 37.81 21.97
CA ARG A 263 -27.59 37.27 23.16
C ARG A 263 -27.26 38.05 24.43
N LEU A 264 -26.00 38.44 24.61
CA LEU A 264 -25.59 39.24 25.77
C LEU A 264 -26.26 40.62 25.78
N ILE A 265 -26.32 41.29 24.62
CA ILE A 265 -27.00 42.58 24.46
C ILE A 265 -28.50 42.40 24.76
N ALA A 266 -29.15 41.38 24.19
CA ALA A 266 -30.57 41.11 24.44
C ALA A 266 -30.87 40.86 25.92
N ALA A 267 -30.06 40.05 26.60
CA ALA A 267 -30.20 39.78 28.03
C ALA A 267 -30.05 41.05 28.88
N ASN A 268 -29.12 41.93 28.52
CA ASN A 268 -28.92 43.20 29.22
C ASN A 268 -30.07 44.19 29.00
N LEU A 269 -30.59 44.31 27.77
CA LEU A 269 -31.74 45.17 27.47
C LEU A 269 -33.02 44.65 28.14
N LYS A 270 -33.23 43.33 28.18
CA LYS A 270 -34.35 42.70 28.88
C LYS A 270 -34.32 43.01 30.38
N LYS A 271 -33.13 42.94 31.01
CA LYS A 271 -32.94 43.35 32.42
C LYS A 271 -33.26 44.83 32.69
N GLN A 272 -33.13 45.69 31.69
CA GLN A 272 -33.49 47.11 31.79
C GLN A 272 -34.99 47.38 31.55
N GLY A 273 -35.79 46.34 31.27
CA GLY A 273 -37.24 46.46 31.07
C GLY A 273 -37.63 46.95 29.67
N ILE A 274 -36.73 46.88 28.69
CA ILE A 274 -37.06 47.16 27.28
C ILE A 274 -37.96 46.02 26.77
N ASN A 275 -39.00 46.34 25.99
CA ASN A 275 -39.93 45.33 25.48
C ASN A 275 -39.26 44.37 24.47
N PRO A 276 -39.70 43.10 24.38
CA PRO A 276 -39.10 42.09 23.51
C PRO A 276 -39.07 42.48 22.02
N GLU A 277 -40.08 43.19 21.52
CA GLU A 277 -40.16 43.61 20.12
C GLU A 277 -39.05 44.62 19.75
N THR A 278 -38.74 45.54 20.66
CA THR A 278 -37.64 46.51 20.49
C THR A 278 -36.28 45.81 20.57
N ILE A 279 -36.14 44.83 21.48
CA ILE A 279 -34.91 44.04 21.60
C ILE A 279 -34.67 43.21 20.33
N ALA A 280 -35.72 42.62 19.76
CA ALA A 280 -35.65 41.87 18.50
C ALA A 280 -35.18 42.76 17.34
N GLN A 281 -35.71 43.98 17.24
CA GLN A 281 -35.26 44.95 16.23
C GLN A 281 -33.79 45.36 16.40
N CYS A 282 -33.30 45.50 17.63
CA CYS A 282 -31.92 45.92 17.89
C CYS A 282 -30.89 44.78 17.73
N THR A 283 -31.25 43.55 18.06
CA THR A 283 -30.31 42.42 18.14
C THR A 283 -30.44 41.45 16.97
N GLY A 284 -31.59 41.41 16.30
CA GLY A 284 -31.90 40.47 15.23
C GLY A 284 -32.26 39.06 15.71
N LEU A 285 -32.41 38.85 17.02
CA LEU A 285 -32.93 37.61 17.61
C LEU A 285 -34.46 37.55 17.48
N SER A 286 -35.03 36.34 17.45
CA SER A 286 -36.48 36.19 17.50
C SER A 286 -37.02 36.56 18.90
N VAL A 287 -38.30 36.96 18.96
CA VAL A 287 -38.95 37.24 20.25
C VAL A 287 -38.94 36.00 21.15
N GLU A 288 -39.12 34.81 20.58
CA GLU A 288 -39.05 33.53 21.30
C GLU A 288 -37.65 33.29 21.90
N GLU A 289 -36.58 33.58 21.16
CA GLU A 289 -35.21 33.50 21.66
C GLU A 289 -34.98 34.50 22.80
N ILE A 290 -35.52 35.71 22.69
CA ILE A 290 -35.40 36.76 23.71
C ILE A 290 -36.20 36.40 24.98
N ASP A 291 -37.39 35.84 24.83
CA ASP A 291 -38.23 35.41 25.95
C ASP A 291 -37.56 34.27 26.73
N GLY A 292 -36.78 33.42 26.06
CA GLY A 292 -35.99 32.35 26.64
C GLY A 292 -34.67 32.76 27.33
N LEU A 293 -34.21 34.01 27.18
CA LEU A 293 -33.02 34.57 27.89
C LEU A 293 -33.34 34.99 29.33
#